data_AF-A0A539EA79-F1
#
_entry.id   AF-A0A539EA79-F1
#
_cell.length_a   1.000
_cell.length_b   1.000
_cell.length_c   1.000
_cell.angle_alpha   90.00
_cell.angle_beta   90.00
_cell.angle_gamma   90.00
#
_symmetry.space_group_name_H-M   'P 1'
#
loop_
_entity.id
_entity.type
_entity.pdbx_description
1 polymer ?
#
loop_
_entity_poly.entity_id
_entity_poly.type
_entity_poly.pdbx_seq_one_letter_code
_entity_poly.pdbx_strand_id
1 'polypeptide(L)'
;PHRADFTGWTKVAGRNELRLSLAALKSLAERLGMTPGNKSITPTLERSSSDFHRGFLRGLFDADGSVQGSQQKGVSIRLAQSDLPQLEAAQRMLLRLGIRSTIYRERRSEGERLLPDGKGGHAPYFTRAQHELVISGENLNTFAHTVGFGDSDKAQRLSDALARYQRVLNRERYVARVTTIEEDGIEEVYDVQVPGINSFDANGLHAHNCGEQPLPPYGSCLLGSINLTNFVRDPFTKKARFDWAEFNTTVAIFTRMLDNVVEINGLPLPQQRHEIISKRRHGMGYLGLGSTLTMLKMRYGAPDSLEFTEKVTQEMAITGWQTGVELAKEKGVAPVLEEEFTVTAEMLHKRPEMVRDGYQIGQTVKGKVLLAKYSRYMQKVAAVAPLLVEEMAAVGCRFTHHSSIAPTGTISLSLANNASNGIEPSFAHHYSRNVIREGKKSKEKIDVFSYELLAYRELINREAMPFSDKEEEKLPDYFISADDISPKAHVDVQAAAQKWIDSSISKTANVPTDYPYEQFKDIYLYAYEQGLKGCTTFRFNPEAFQGVLVKEKDLENTIYRFTLDDGSVVELKGNEEIEYDGEIHSAANLYDALKEGYYGKF
;
A
#
# COMPACT_ATOMS: atom_id res chain seq x y z
N PRO A 1 15.12 -36.53 11.99
CA PRO A 1 14.60 -37.89 12.27
C PRO A 1 15.50 -38.96 11.63
N HIS A 2 16.10 -39.82 12.44
CA HIS A 2 16.88 -40.96 11.94
C HIS A 2 15.91 -42.05 11.47
N ARG A 3 16.27 -42.83 10.43
CA ARG A 3 15.41 -43.92 9.90
C ARG A 3 14.98 -44.96 10.95
N ALA A 4 15.64 -45.02 12.11
CA ALA A 4 15.28 -45.90 13.22
C ALA A 4 13.99 -45.48 13.95
N ASP A 5 13.55 -44.22 13.82
CA ASP A 5 12.35 -43.69 14.50
C ASP A 5 11.04 -44.19 13.84
N PHE A 6 11.12 -44.83 12.67
CA PHE A 6 10.00 -45.40 11.91
C PHE A 6 9.68 -46.85 12.29
N THR A 7 9.69 -47.19 13.58
CA THR A 7 9.21 -48.50 14.04
C THR A 7 7.69 -48.60 13.91
N GLY A 8 7.23 -48.85 12.68
CA GLY A 8 6.09 -49.67 12.27
C GLY A 8 4.71 -49.47 12.92
N TRP A 9 3.68 -49.56 12.08
CA TRP A 9 2.30 -49.76 12.49
C TRP A 9 2.16 -50.92 13.51
N THR A 10 1.51 -50.68 14.63
CA THR A 10 1.25 -51.66 15.70
C THR A 10 -0.22 -52.08 15.67
N LYS A 11 -0.53 -53.38 15.61
CA LYS A 11 -1.92 -53.87 15.73
C LYS A 11 -2.47 -53.61 17.13
N VAL A 12 -3.70 -53.10 17.21
CA VAL A 12 -4.41 -52.91 18.47
C VAL A 12 -5.17 -54.20 18.83
N ALA A 13 -4.82 -54.84 19.93
CA ALA A 13 -5.47 -56.07 20.36
C ALA A 13 -7.00 -55.89 20.50
N GLY A 14 -7.78 -56.79 19.89
CA GLY A 14 -9.25 -56.76 19.93
C GLY A 14 -9.92 -55.72 19.03
N ARG A 15 -9.16 -54.99 18.19
CA ARG A 15 -9.70 -54.04 17.22
C ARG A 15 -9.07 -54.28 15.85
N ASN A 16 -9.84 -54.08 14.77
CA ASN A 16 -9.29 -54.11 13.41
C ASN A 16 -8.59 -52.78 13.08
N GLU A 17 -7.62 -52.38 13.91
CA GLU A 17 -6.95 -51.07 13.88
C GLU A 17 -5.43 -51.25 13.94
N LEU A 18 -4.71 -50.46 13.15
CA LEU A 18 -3.26 -50.30 13.21
C LEU A 18 -2.93 -48.90 13.73
N ARG A 19 -1.99 -48.79 14.68
CA ARG A 19 -1.53 -47.51 15.24
C ARG A 19 -0.10 -47.23 14.85
N LEU A 20 0.15 -46.04 14.32
CA LEU A 20 1.49 -45.52 14.09
C LEU A 20 1.86 -44.60 15.25
N SER A 21 2.92 -44.94 15.99
CA SER A 21 3.44 -44.11 17.08
C SER A 21 4.82 -43.57 16.71
N LEU A 22 4.87 -42.33 16.22
CA LEU A 22 6.13 -41.63 15.90
C LEU A 22 6.36 -40.52 16.91
N ALA A 23 7.37 -40.68 17.77
CA ALA A 23 7.74 -39.69 18.77
C ALA A 23 8.03 -38.31 18.15
N ALA A 24 8.64 -38.30 16.95
CA ALA A 24 8.92 -37.07 16.21
C ALA A 24 7.64 -36.33 15.74
N LEU A 25 6.61 -37.05 15.29
CA LEU A 25 5.32 -36.44 14.90
C LEU A 25 4.60 -35.90 16.12
N LYS A 26 4.63 -36.64 17.23
CA LYS A 26 4.08 -36.17 18.51
C LYS A 26 4.76 -34.87 18.95
N SER A 27 6.09 -34.82 18.93
CA SER A 27 6.86 -33.62 19.29
C SER A 27 6.61 -32.44 18.33
N LEU A 28 6.43 -32.70 17.03
CA LEU A 28 6.05 -31.66 16.07
C LEU A 28 4.65 -31.11 16.37
N ALA A 29 3.67 -31.98 16.61
CA ALA A 29 2.31 -31.59 16.96
C ALA A 29 2.28 -30.76 18.25
N GLU A 30 3.01 -31.19 19.29
CA GLU A 30 3.13 -30.47 20.57
C GLU A 30 3.75 -29.07 20.38
N ARG A 31 4.80 -28.92 19.56
CA ARG A 31 5.40 -27.61 19.24
C ARG A 31 4.46 -26.68 18.49
N LEU A 32 3.54 -27.24 17.72
CA LEU A 32 2.48 -26.49 17.03
C LEU A 32 1.25 -26.26 17.93
N GLY A 33 1.31 -26.66 19.21
CA GLY A 33 0.21 -26.49 20.17
C GLY A 33 -0.94 -27.48 20.01
N MET A 34 -0.76 -28.55 19.24
CA MET A 34 -1.75 -29.62 19.08
C MET A 34 -1.52 -30.71 20.13
N THR A 35 -2.59 -31.14 20.79
CA THR A 35 -2.55 -32.20 21.82
C THR A 35 -3.71 -33.18 21.67
N PRO A 36 -3.66 -34.38 22.27
CA PRO A 36 -4.80 -35.29 22.27
C PRO A 36 -6.06 -34.60 22.82
N GLY A 37 -7.12 -34.54 22.02
CA GLY A 37 -8.36 -33.83 22.35
C GLY A 37 -8.42 -32.36 21.88
N ASN A 38 -7.28 -31.76 21.50
CA ASN A 38 -7.20 -30.43 20.91
C ASN A 38 -6.43 -30.49 19.57
N LYS A 39 -7.19 -30.64 18.48
CA LYS A 39 -6.67 -30.77 17.12
C LYS A 39 -6.84 -29.48 16.30
N SER A 40 -7.12 -28.35 16.96
CA SER A 40 -7.44 -27.10 16.28
C SER A 40 -6.20 -26.52 15.60
N ILE A 41 -6.43 -25.75 14.53
CA ILE A 41 -5.38 -24.97 13.87
C ILE A 41 -5.00 -23.83 14.81
N THR A 42 -3.76 -23.81 15.28
CA THR A 42 -3.29 -22.83 16.27
C THR A 42 -2.72 -21.57 15.59
N PRO A 43 -2.62 -20.43 16.31
CA PRO A 43 -1.94 -19.25 15.80
C PRO A 43 -0.49 -19.51 15.36
N THR A 44 0.22 -20.39 16.06
CA THR A 44 1.58 -20.82 15.69
C THR A 44 1.60 -21.51 14.33
N LEU A 45 0.57 -22.31 14.02
CA LEU A 45 0.43 -22.97 12.72
C LEU A 45 0.14 -21.94 11.62
N GLU A 46 -0.74 -20.98 11.87
CA GLU A 46 -1.04 -19.91 10.90
C GLU A 46 0.17 -19.02 10.59
N ARG A 47 1.10 -18.85 11.53
CA ARG A 47 2.36 -18.09 11.35
C ARG A 47 3.47 -18.87 10.62
N SER A 48 3.23 -20.13 10.24
CA SER A 48 4.20 -20.93 9.50
C SER A 48 4.27 -20.57 8.01
N SER A 49 5.22 -21.17 7.28
CA SER A 49 5.43 -20.87 5.85
C SER A 49 4.28 -21.33 4.95
N SER A 50 4.16 -20.74 3.77
CA SER A 50 3.17 -21.16 2.76
C SER A 50 3.31 -22.63 2.37
N ASP A 51 4.53 -23.17 2.34
CA ASP A 51 4.75 -24.61 2.10
C ASP A 51 4.20 -25.48 3.22
N PHE A 52 4.34 -25.04 4.48
CA PHE A 52 3.71 -25.70 5.60
C PHE A 52 2.19 -25.66 5.48
N HIS A 53 1.62 -24.50 5.11
CA HIS A 53 0.17 -24.36 4.90
C HIS A 53 -0.34 -25.33 3.84
N ARG A 54 0.34 -25.43 2.70
CA ARG A 54 -0.02 -26.37 1.61
C ARG A 54 -0.03 -27.82 2.10
N GLY A 55 1.02 -28.25 2.80
CA GLY A 55 1.13 -29.61 3.32
C GLY A 55 0.07 -29.93 4.38
N PHE A 56 -0.15 -29.01 5.33
CA PHE A 56 -1.14 -29.18 6.37
C PHE A 56 -2.57 -29.21 5.81
N LEU A 57 -2.92 -28.27 4.93
CA LEU A 57 -4.23 -28.23 4.28
C LEU A 57 -4.46 -29.49 3.44
N ARG A 58 -3.47 -29.96 2.67
CA ARG A 58 -3.58 -31.22 1.93
C ARG A 58 -3.95 -32.37 2.86
N GLY A 59 -3.23 -32.54 3.97
CA GLY A 59 -3.51 -33.59 4.96
C GLY A 59 -4.90 -33.45 5.62
N LEU A 60 -5.33 -32.22 5.92
CA LEU A 60 -6.66 -31.95 6.48
C LEU A 60 -7.79 -32.31 5.50
N PHE A 61 -7.65 -31.93 4.22
CA PHE A 61 -8.62 -32.27 3.18
C PHE A 61 -8.57 -33.75 2.77
N ASP A 62 -7.41 -34.40 2.87
CA ASP A 62 -7.29 -35.85 2.71
C ASP A 62 -7.98 -36.62 3.84
N ALA A 63 -7.91 -36.13 5.08
CA ALA A 63 -8.60 -36.76 6.20
C ALA A 63 -10.12 -36.53 6.12
N ASP A 64 -10.54 -35.26 6.05
CA ASP A 64 -11.93 -34.87 6.33
C ASP A 64 -12.62 -34.16 5.15
N GLY A 65 -11.86 -33.83 4.11
CA GLY A 65 -12.36 -33.16 2.91
C GLY A 65 -13.00 -34.10 1.90
N SER A 66 -13.80 -33.55 0.98
CA SER A 66 -14.44 -34.31 -0.09
C SER A 66 -14.68 -33.49 -1.35
N VAL A 67 -14.68 -34.15 -2.51
CA VAL A 67 -15.11 -33.58 -3.79
C VAL A 67 -16.56 -33.96 -4.03
N GLN A 68 -17.44 -32.97 -4.10
CA GLN A 68 -18.89 -33.15 -4.22
C GLN A 68 -19.48 -32.38 -5.39
N GLY A 69 -20.64 -32.82 -5.84
CA GLY A 69 -21.44 -32.14 -6.85
C GLY A 69 -21.33 -32.74 -8.25
N SER A 70 -21.93 -32.07 -9.21
CA SER A 70 -21.96 -32.46 -10.62
C SER A 70 -21.95 -31.20 -11.50
N GLN A 71 -21.71 -31.34 -12.79
CA GLN A 71 -21.73 -30.20 -13.73
C GLN A 71 -23.06 -29.44 -13.72
N GLN A 72 -24.18 -30.12 -13.45
CA GLN A 72 -25.50 -29.49 -13.34
C GLN A 72 -25.71 -28.71 -12.03
N LYS A 73 -25.17 -29.22 -10.91
CA LYS A 73 -25.37 -28.64 -9.56
C LYS A 73 -24.20 -27.78 -9.07
N GLY A 74 -23.13 -27.71 -9.85
CA GLY A 74 -21.84 -27.16 -9.45
C GLY A 74 -20.97 -28.19 -8.75
N VAL A 75 -19.67 -28.19 -9.06
CA VAL A 75 -18.64 -28.95 -8.35
C VAL A 75 -18.10 -28.11 -7.19
N SER A 76 -17.79 -28.77 -6.07
CA SER A 76 -17.21 -28.12 -4.90
C SER A 76 -16.28 -29.05 -4.14
N ILE A 77 -15.25 -28.49 -3.52
CA ILE A 77 -14.47 -29.17 -2.49
C ILE A 77 -15.01 -28.72 -1.14
N ARG A 78 -15.29 -29.66 -0.25
CA ARG A 78 -15.93 -29.39 1.04
C ARG A 78 -15.17 -29.99 2.20
N LEU A 79 -15.09 -29.24 3.29
CA LEU A 79 -14.57 -29.69 4.58
C LEU A 79 -15.66 -29.49 5.63
N ALA A 80 -16.17 -30.59 6.18
CA ALA A 80 -17.22 -30.57 7.21
C ALA A 80 -16.60 -30.73 8.61
N GLN A 81 -16.95 -29.84 9.54
CA GLN A 81 -16.45 -29.86 10.91
C GLN A 81 -17.50 -29.35 11.89
N SER A 82 -17.46 -29.84 13.14
CA SER A 82 -18.19 -29.23 14.25
C SER A 82 -17.44 -28.08 14.92
N ASP A 83 -16.12 -28.00 14.73
CA ASP A 83 -15.30 -26.92 15.26
C ASP A 83 -15.27 -25.77 14.23
N LEU A 84 -16.09 -24.74 14.47
CA LEU A 84 -16.18 -23.56 13.61
C LEU A 84 -14.86 -22.75 13.58
N PRO A 85 -14.23 -22.43 14.72
CA PRO A 85 -12.89 -21.82 14.73
C PRO A 85 -11.86 -22.54 13.85
N GLN A 86 -11.91 -23.88 13.81
CA GLN A 86 -11.03 -24.66 12.93
C GLN A 86 -11.29 -24.42 11.44
N LEU A 87 -12.57 -24.28 11.03
CA LEU A 87 -12.90 -23.91 9.64
C LEU A 87 -12.49 -22.47 9.32
N GLU A 88 -12.66 -21.53 10.26
CA GLU A 88 -12.27 -20.13 10.07
C GLU A 88 -10.75 -19.99 9.91
N ALA A 89 -9.97 -20.73 10.70
CA ALA A 89 -8.52 -20.80 10.53
C ALA A 89 -8.12 -21.44 9.19
N ALA A 90 -8.76 -22.55 8.80
CA ALA A 90 -8.52 -23.17 7.49
C ALA A 90 -8.87 -22.21 6.33
N GLN A 91 -9.95 -21.44 6.46
CA GLN A 91 -10.35 -20.42 5.48
C GLN A 91 -9.29 -19.32 5.35
N ARG A 92 -8.73 -18.81 6.46
CA ARG A 92 -7.64 -17.82 6.41
C ARG A 92 -6.38 -18.38 5.74
N MET A 93 -6.00 -19.62 6.06
CA MET A 93 -4.86 -20.28 5.42
C MET A 93 -5.09 -20.47 3.91
N LEU A 94 -6.29 -20.86 3.49
CA LEU A 94 -6.65 -20.97 2.07
C LEU A 94 -6.59 -19.60 1.37
N LEU A 95 -7.08 -18.54 2.03
CA LEU A 95 -7.11 -17.20 1.47
C LEU A 95 -5.68 -16.66 1.20
N ARG A 96 -4.73 -16.93 2.11
CA ARG A 96 -3.29 -16.61 1.91
C ARG A 96 -2.64 -17.33 0.72
N LEU A 97 -3.25 -18.42 0.25
CA LEU A 97 -2.84 -19.16 -0.95
C LEU A 97 -3.63 -18.74 -2.21
N GLY A 98 -4.43 -17.67 -2.13
CA GLY A 98 -5.27 -17.22 -3.24
C GLY A 98 -6.48 -18.11 -3.49
N ILE A 99 -6.97 -18.81 -2.45
CA ILE A 99 -8.12 -19.72 -2.54
C ILE A 99 -9.23 -19.18 -1.64
N ARG A 100 -10.22 -18.53 -2.24
CA ARG A 100 -11.42 -18.12 -1.50
C ARG A 100 -12.32 -19.33 -1.23
N SER A 101 -12.87 -19.40 -0.03
CA SER A 101 -13.87 -20.38 0.38
C SER A 101 -15.03 -19.71 1.13
N THR A 102 -16.17 -20.39 1.24
CA THR A 102 -17.35 -19.94 1.99
C THR A 102 -17.66 -20.93 3.12
N ILE A 103 -17.87 -20.44 4.34
CA ILE A 103 -18.32 -21.26 5.48
C ILE A 103 -19.84 -21.16 5.60
N TYR A 104 -20.52 -22.30 5.48
CA TYR A 104 -21.94 -22.45 5.79
C TYR A 104 -22.07 -23.00 7.20
N ARG A 105 -22.65 -22.21 8.11
CA ARG A 105 -22.85 -22.61 9.50
C ARG A 105 -24.08 -23.53 9.63
N GLU A 106 -24.02 -24.48 10.57
CA GLU A 106 -25.14 -25.36 10.96
C GLU A 106 -25.85 -26.04 9.78
N ARG A 107 -25.08 -26.45 8.76
CA ARG A 107 -25.58 -27.27 7.64
C ARG A 107 -26.32 -28.51 8.11
N ARG A 108 -25.93 -29.03 9.27
CA ARG A 108 -26.67 -30.06 10.01
C ARG A 108 -26.74 -29.62 11.47
N SER A 109 -27.95 -29.55 12.03
CA SER A 109 -28.17 -29.18 13.43
C SER A 109 -27.62 -30.23 14.39
N GLU A 110 -27.34 -29.83 15.62
CA GLU A 110 -27.01 -30.78 16.68
C GLU A 110 -28.21 -31.68 17.03
N GLY A 111 -27.92 -32.84 17.62
CA GLY A 111 -28.94 -33.78 18.06
C GLY A 111 -28.46 -35.23 18.04
N GLU A 112 -29.33 -36.12 18.53
CA GLU A 112 -29.09 -37.56 18.50
C GLU A 112 -29.19 -38.11 17.08
N ARG A 113 -28.19 -38.92 16.70
CA ARG A 113 -28.13 -39.60 15.42
C ARG A 113 -27.72 -41.04 15.63
N LEU A 114 -28.37 -41.95 14.90
CA LEU A 114 -27.90 -43.33 14.79
C LEU A 114 -26.63 -43.36 13.95
N LEU A 115 -25.49 -43.66 14.56
CA LEU A 115 -24.20 -43.82 13.89
C LEU A 115 -23.66 -45.24 14.11
N PRO A 116 -22.75 -45.73 13.25
CA PRO A 116 -22.12 -47.03 13.43
C PRO A 116 -21.44 -47.15 14.79
N ASP A 117 -21.67 -48.26 15.49
CA ASP A 117 -21.15 -48.51 16.85
C ASP A 117 -19.74 -49.14 16.89
N GLY A 118 -19.14 -49.35 15.71
CA GLY A 118 -17.84 -50.02 15.57
C GLY A 118 -17.87 -51.54 15.81
N LYS A 119 -19.05 -52.12 16.06
CA LYS A 119 -19.30 -53.57 16.24
C LYS A 119 -20.21 -54.15 15.15
N GLY A 120 -20.45 -53.38 14.08
CA GLY A 120 -21.33 -53.76 12.97
C GLY A 120 -22.81 -53.41 13.18
N GLY A 121 -23.15 -52.72 14.28
CA GLY A 121 -24.48 -52.19 14.58
C GLY A 121 -24.55 -50.67 14.48
N HIS A 122 -25.68 -50.10 14.91
CA HIS A 122 -25.88 -48.67 15.07
C HIS A 122 -26.29 -48.36 16.51
N ALA A 123 -25.78 -47.28 17.07
CA ALA A 123 -26.18 -46.78 18.38
C ALA A 123 -26.51 -45.28 18.28
N PRO A 124 -27.38 -44.74 19.16
CA PRO A 124 -27.61 -43.31 19.24
C PRO A 124 -26.37 -42.60 19.79
N TYR A 125 -25.88 -41.60 19.07
CA TYR A 125 -24.82 -40.70 19.49
C TYR A 125 -25.32 -39.27 19.42
N PHE A 126 -25.06 -38.49 20.46
CA PHE A 126 -25.27 -37.06 20.39
C PHE A 126 -24.19 -36.43 19.49
N THR A 127 -24.62 -35.73 18.45
CA THR A 127 -23.74 -35.06 17.50
C THR A 127 -23.87 -33.56 17.64
N ARG A 128 -22.73 -32.85 17.67
CA ARG A 128 -22.71 -31.38 17.60
C ARG A 128 -23.11 -30.91 16.20
N ALA A 129 -23.53 -29.64 16.11
CA ALA A 129 -23.82 -29.01 14.84
C ALA A 129 -22.61 -29.13 13.88
N GLN A 130 -22.89 -29.31 12.59
CA GLN A 130 -21.87 -29.42 11.56
C GLN A 130 -21.93 -28.21 10.64
N HIS A 131 -20.77 -27.61 10.43
CA HIS A 131 -20.53 -26.51 9.52
C HIS A 131 -19.78 -27.06 8.29
N GLU A 132 -19.87 -26.37 7.16
CA GLU A 132 -19.15 -26.76 5.94
C GLU A 132 -18.39 -25.58 5.36
N LEU A 133 -17.08 -25.72 5.20
CA LEU A 133 -16.26 -24.86 4.36
C LEU A 133 -16.32 -25.38 2.92
N VAL A 134 -16.59 -24.51 1.96
CA VAL A 134 -16.82 -24.85 0.56
C VAL A 134 -15.92 -24.01 -0.35
N ILE A 135 -15.15 -24.70 -1.20
CA ILE A 135 -14.36 -24.12 -2.30
C ILE A 135 -15.08 -24.43 -3.61
N SER A 136 -15.26 -23.42 -4.46
CA SER A 136 -16.01 -23.50 -5.71
C SER A 136 -15.52 -22.50 -6.74
N GLY A 137 -16.00 -22.63 -7.99
CA GLY A 137 -15.61 -21.72 -9.08
C GLY A 137 -14.14 -21.89 -9.44
N GLU A 138 -13.48 -20.82 -9.90
CA GLU A 138 -12.06 -20.87 -10.31
C GLU A 138 -11.11 -21.32 -9.18
N ASN A 139 -11.51 -21.12 -7.91
CA ASN A 139 -10.75 -21.55 -6.74
C ASN A 139 -10.53 -23.07 -6.71
N LEU A 140 -11.33 -23.87 -7.42
CA LEU A 140 -11.10 -25.31 -7.59
C LEU A 140 -9.79 -25.59 -8.33
N ASN A 141 -9.49 -24.82 -9.37
CA ASN A 141 -8.22 -24.94 -10.11
C ASN A 141 -7.05 -24.50 -9.24
N THR A 142 -7.19 -23.37 -8.55
CA THR A 142 -6.15 -22.88 -7.64
C THR A 142 -5.89 -23.88 -6.52
N PHE A 143 -6.94 -24.49 -5.95
CA PHE A 143 -6.78 -25.55 -4.95
C PHE A 143 -6.09 -26.77 -5.55
N ALA A 144 -6.52 -27.27 -6.71
CA ALA A 144 -5.93 -28.45 -7.36
C ALA A 144 -4.42 -28.28 -7.61
N HIS A 145 -4.01 -27.08 -8.04
CA HIS A 145 -2.62 -26.76 -8.34
C HIS A 145 -1.78 -26.48 -7.08
N THR A 146 -2.33 -25.75 -6.12
CA THR A 146 -1.56 -25.22 -4.99
C THR A 146 -1.56 -26.15 -3.78
N VAL A 147 -2.69 -26.77 -3.47
CA VAL A 147 -2.89 -27.65 -2.31
C VAL A 147 -3.03 -29.09 -2.77
N GLY A 148 -4.02 -29.39 -3.60
CA GLY A 148 -4.32 -30.73 -4.11
C GLY A 148 -4.74 -31.72 -3.02
N PHE A 149 -4.97 -32.97 -3.42
CA PHE A 149 -5.17 -34.11 -2.52
C PHE A 149 -3.95 -35.04 -2.61
N GLY A 150 -3.53 -35.60 -1.48
CA GLY A 150 -2.62 -36.74 -1.45
C GLY A 150 -3.35 -38.07 -1.63
N ASP A 151 -4.63 -38.14 -1.27
CA ASP A 151 -5.51 -39.28 -1.53
C ASP A 151 -5.79 -39.42 -3.04
N SER A 152 -5.44 -40.58 -3.61
CA SER A 152 -5.53 -40.81 -5.06
C SER A 152 -6.96 -40.73 -5.59
N ASP A 153 -7.93 -41.21 -4.81
CA ASP A 153 -9.33 -41.26 -5.25
C ASP A 153 -9.95 -39.86 -5.26
N LYS A 154 -9.67 -39.04 -4.24
CA LYS A 154 -10.09 -37.63 -4.18
C LYS A 154 -9.40 -36.80 -5.25
N ALA A 155 -8.10 -37.01 -5.46
CA ALA A 155 -7.34 -36.34 -6.51
C ALA A 155 -7.92 -36.64 -7.89
N GLN A 156 -8.17 -37.92 -8.20
CA GLN A 156 -8.78 -38.33 -9.47
C GLN A 156 -10.17 -37.75 -9.64
N ARG A 157 -11.00 -37.78 -8.59
CA ARG A 157 -12.36 -37.19 -8.63
C ARG A 157 -12.34 -35.70 -8.92
N LEU A 158 -11.40 -34.95 -8.35
CA LEU A 158 -11.25 -33.52 -8.64
C LEU A 158 -10.80 -33.31 -10.08
N SER A 159 -9.79 -34.06 -10.53
CA SER A 159 -9.29 -34.00 -11.90
C SER A 159 -10.40 -34.28 -12.93
N ASP A 160 -11.13 -35.37 -12.75
CA ASP A 160 -12.26 -35.73 -13.62
C ASP A 160 -13.36 -34.67 -13.62
N ALA A 161 -13.64 -34.08 -12.45
CA ALA A 161 -14.63 -33.03 -12.33
C ALA A 161 -14.21 -31.76 -13.06
N LEU A 162 -12.93 -31.38 -12.98
CA LEU A 162 -12.36 -30.22 -13.68
C LEU A 162 -12.31 -30.44 -15.20
N ALA A 163 -11.89 -31.63 -15.65
CA ALA A 163 -11.80 -31.97 -17.08
C ALA A 163 -13.17 -31.95 -17.80
N ARG A 164 -14.27 -32.11 -17.05
CA ARG A 164 -15.64 -32.07 -17.60
C ARG A 164 -16.21 -30.67 -17.79
N TYR A 165 -15.52 -29.62 -17.34
CA TYR A 165 -15.97 -28.24 -17.57
C TYR A 165 -15.72 -27.84 -19.03
N GLN A 166 -16.79 -27.55 -19.77
CA GLN A 166 -16.71 -27.06 -21.16
C GLN A 166 -16.50 -25.54 -21.25
N ARG A 167 -16.78 -24.81 -20.16
CA ARG A 167 -16.63 -23.36 -20.05
C ARG A 167 -15.65 -23.04 -18.93
N VAL A 168 -15.01 -21.88 -19.04
CA VAL A 168 -14.14 -21.36 -17.97
C VAL A 168 -14.95 -21.22 -16.69
N LEU A 169 -14.38 -21.67 -15.57
CA LEU A 169 -14.99 -21.54 -14.25
C LEU A 169 -15.23 -20.07 -13.92
N ASN A 170 -16.32 -19.80 -13.19
CA ASN A 170 -16.65 -18.44 -12.76
C ASN A 170 -15.51 -17.86 -11.92
N ARG A 171 -15.07 -16.66 -12.29
CA ARG A 171 -14.06 -15.93 -11.55
C ARG A 171 -14.58 -15.43 -10.20
N GLU A 172 -13.69 -15.39 -9.23
CA GLU A 172 -13.95 -14.81 -7.93
C GLU A 172 -13.63 -13.31 -7.95
N ARG A 173 -14.53 -12.50 -7.37
CA ARG A 173 -14.36 -11.03 -7.40
C ARG A 173 -13.55 -10.50 -6.22
N TYR A 174 -13.21 -11.35 -5.25
CA TYR A 174 -12.51 -10.97 -4.01
C TYR A 174 -13.12 -9.73 -3.33
N VAL A 175 -14.46 -9.67 -3.30
CA VAL A 175 -15.21 -8.60 -2.62
C VAL A 175 -15.86 -9.16 -1.37
N ALA A 176 -15.72 -8.45 -0.25
CA ALA A 176 -16.42 -8.72 1.00
C ALA A 176 -17.24 -7.49 1.42
N ARG A 177 -18.39 -7.73 2.06
CA ARG A 177 -19.17 -6.68 2.74
C ARG A 177 -18.86 -6.77 4.22
N VAL A 178 -18.42 -5.68 4.83
CA VAL A 178 -18.31 -5.57 6.29
C VAL A 178 -19.72 -5.65 6.87
N THR A 179 -19.99 -6.67 7.68
CA THR A 179 -21.30 -6.87 8.33
C THR A 179 -21.36 -6.17 9.67
N THR A 180 -20.28 -6.24 10.44
CA THR A 180 -20.17 -5.75 11.81
C THR A 180 -18.73 -5.32 12.06
N ILE A 181 -18.54 -4.40 13.00
CA ILE A 181 -17.24 -4.03 13.54
C ILE A 181 -17.34 -4.14 15.05
N GLU A 182 -16.45 -4.93 15.65
CA GLU A 182 -16.43 -5.27 17.07
C GLU A 182 -15.11 -4.81 17.69
N GLU A 183 -15.14 -4.42 18.97
CA GLU A 183 -13.93 -4.03 19.71
C GLU A 183 -13.13 -5.30 20.08
N ASP A 184 -11.89 -5.40 19.60
CA ASP A 184 -11.01 -6.58 19.76
C ASP A 184 -9.85 -6.33 20.76
N GLY A 185 -10.02 -5.35 21.66
CA GLY A 185 -9.03 -4.99 22.66
C GLY A 185 -7.91 -4.07 22.16
N ILE A 186 -6.83 -3.96 22.94
CA ILE A 186 -5.66 -3.11 22.67
C ILE A 186 -4.42 -3.99 22.72
N GLU A 187 -3.60 -3.95 21.67
CA GLU A 187 -2.31 -4.64 21.57
C GLU A 187 -1.22 -3.65 21.15
N GLU A 188 0.01 -3.84 21.64
CA GLU A 188 1.17 -3.07 21.15
C GLU A 188 1.51 -3.50 19.71
N VAL A 189 1.59 -2.53 18.80
CA VAL A 189 1.93 -2.77 17.39
C VAL A 189 3.20 -2.00 17.00
N TYR A 190 3.88 -2.49 15.97
CA TYR A 190 5.11 -1.91 15.43
C TYR A 190 4.90 -1.53 13.96
N ASP A 191 5.59 -0.49 13.50
CA ASP A 191 5.70 -0.22 12.07
C ASP A 191 6.44 -1.39 11.40
N VAL A 192 5.77 -2.04 10.45
CA VAL A 192 6.33 -3.20 9.75
C VAL A 192 6.64 -2.83 8.30
N GLN A 193 7.87 -3.11 7.87
CA GLN A 193 8.21 -3.18 6.46
C GLN A 193 8.08 -4.63 6.02
N VAL A 194 7.28 -4.89 4.99
CA VAL A 194 7.21 -6.22 4.35
C VAL A 194 8.15 -6.22 3.14
N PRO A 195 9.29 -6.92 3.20
CA PRO A 195 10.22 -7.00 2.08
C PRO A 195 9.51 -7.51 0.81
N GLY A 196 9.79 -6.86 -0.32
CA GLY A 196 9.18 -7.21 -1.61
C GLY A 196 7.95 -6.35 -1.92
N ILE A 197 6.75 -6.90 -1.76
CA ILE A 197 5.50 -6.33 -2.30
C ILE A 197 4.97 -5.08 -1.57
N ASN A 198 5.63 -4.64 -0.48
CA ASN A 198 5.22 -3.48 0.32
C ASN A 198 3.71 -3.51 0.68
N SER A 199 3.22 -4.70 1.05
CA SER A 199 1.87 -4.91 1.59
C SER A 199 1.94 -5.90 2.74
N PHE A 200 1.19 -5.65 3.80
CA PHE A 200 1.09 -6.60 4.90
C PHE A 200 -0.18 -7.46 4.80
N ASP A 201 -0.05 -8.73 5.20
CA ASP A 201 -1.16 -9.67 5.31
C ASP A 201 -1.97 -9.39 6.59
N ALA A 202 -3.11 -8.76 6.43
CA ALA A 202 -4.10 -8.49 7.47
C ALA A 202 -5.19 -9.58 7.47
N ASN A 203 -4.85 -10.81 7.87
CA ASN A 203 -5.78 -11.96 7.90
C ASN A 203 -6.36 -12.35 6.53
N GLY A 204 -5.50 -12.40 5.52
CA GLY A 204 -5.81 -12.73 4.12
C GLY A 204 -6.21 -11.51 3.29
N LEU A 205 -6.01 -10.30 3.81
CA LEU A 205 -6.20 -9.03 3.10
C LEU A 205 -4.85 -8.33 2.92
N HIS A 206 -4.56 -7.83 1.72
CA HIS A 206 -3.37 -7.03 1.48
C HIS A 206 -3.66 -5.56 1.79
N ALA A 207 -2.86 -4.95 2.67
CA ALA A 207 -2.91 -3.53 2.97
C ALA A 207 -1.61 -2.83 2.54
N HIS A 208 -1.73 -1.71 1.82
CA HIS A 208 -0.63 -0.83 1.42
C HIS A 208 -0.70 0.48 2.20
N ASN A 209 0.42 0.98 2.70
CA ASN A 209 0.50 2.24 3.45
C ASN A 209 1.10 3.37 2.59
N CYS A 210 0.51 4.57 2.68
CA CYS A 210 1.16 5.82 2.28
C CYS A 210 1.41 6.66 3.56
N GLY A 211 2.52 7.39 3.62
CA GLY A 211 3.03 8.04 4.84
C GLY A 211 2.60 9.50 5.06
N GLU A 212 1.71 10.04 4.22
CA GLU A 212 1.35 11.47 4.20
C GLU A 212 0.26 11.88 5.20
N GLN A 213 -0.63 10.98 5.62
CA GLN A 213 -1.66 11.29 6.61
C GLN A 213 -1.74 10.24 7.72
N PRO A 214 -1.33 10.56 8.96
CA PRO A 214 -1.70 9.75 10.10
C PRO A 214 -3.20 9.90 10.35
N LEU A 215 -3.94 8.80 10.23
CA LEU A 215 -5.39 8.73 10.42
C LEU A 215 -5.73 8.11 11.78
N PRO A 216 -6.67 8.69 12.55
CA PRO A 216 -7.24 8.00 13.70
C PRO A 216 -8.08 6.80 13.21
N PRO A 217 -8.53 5.92 14.13
CA PRO A 217 -9.54 4.92 13.81
C PRO A 217 -10.71 5.55 13.05
N TYR A 218 -11.09 4.93 11.94
CA TYR A 218 -12.14 5.41 11.02
C TYR A 218 -11.88 6.77 10.35
N GLY A 219 -10.67 7.33 10.45
CA GLY A 219 -10.27 8.48 9.66
C GLY A 219 -10.29 8.17 8.17
N SER A 220 -10.62 9.18 7.35
CA SER A 220 -10.59 9.08 5.89
C SER A 220 -9.61 10.10 5.31
N CYS A 221 -8.85 9.68 4.30
CA CYS A 221 -7.94 10.55 3.56
C CYS A 221 -8.71 11.31 2.47
N LEU A 222 -8.81 12.63 2.60
CA LEU A 222 -9.37 13.52 1.58
C LEU A 222 -8.24 14.35 0.99
N LEU A 223 -7.82 14.03 -0.23
CA LEU A 223 -6.60 14.56 -0.81
C LEU A 223 -6.87 15.38 -2.06
N GLY A 224 -6.00 16.35 -2.28
CA GLY A 224 -5.98 17.15 -3.49
C GLY A 224 -4.62 17.79 -3.70
N SER A 225 -4.24 18.05 -4.95
CA SER A 225 -2.94 18.65 -5.27
C SER A 225 -3.07 19.79 -6.27
N ILE A 226 -2.44 20.92 -5.95
CA ILE A 226 -2.27 22.05 -6.87
C ILE A 226 -1.09 21.77 -7.80
N ASN A 227 -1.24 21.98 -9.10
CA ASN A 227 -0.11 21.91 -10.03
C ASN A 227 0.66 23.24 -10.04
N LEU A 228 1.87 23.25 -9.46
CA LEU A 228 2.68 24.46 -9.31
C LEU A 228 3.16 25.06 -10.63
N THR A 229 3.26 24.26 -11.70
CA THR A 229 3.83 24.74 -12.97
C THR A 229 2.98 25.81 -13.64
N ASN A 230 1.67 25.85 -13.35
CA ASN A 230 0.74 26.83 -13.90
C ASN A 230 0.97 28.26 -13.40
N PHE A 231 1.69 28.43 -12.30
CA PHE A 231 1.93 29.75 -11.69
C PHE A 231 3.28 30.35 -12.08
N VAL A 232 4.06 29.70 -12.95
CA VAL A 232 5.32 30.26 -13.43
C VAL A 232 5.08 31.20 -14.60
N ARG A 233 5.59 32.43 -14.50
CA ARG A 233 5.57 33.44 -15.57
C ARG A 233 6.96 33.58 -16.18
N ASP A 234 7.01 33.77 -17.50
CA ASP A 234 8.25 33.93 -18.27
C ASP A 234 9.29 32.83 -17.99
N PRO A 235 8.90 31.54 -18.03
CA PRO A 235 9.75 30.43 -17.58
C PRO A 235 11.06 30.38 -18.36
N PHE A 236 12.12 29.93 -17.69
CA PHE A 236 13.49 29.77 -18.22
C PHE A 236 14.19 31.08 -18.64
N THR A 237 13.51 32.23 -18.53
CA THR A 237 14.10 33.54 -18.82
C THR A 237 14.72 34.18 -17.57
N LYS A 238 15.41 35.32 -17.74
CA LYS A 238 15.88 36.14 -16.60
C LYS A 238 14.74 36.82 -15.82
N LYS A 239 13.51 36.82 -16.37
CA LYS A 239 12.31 37.40 -15.75
C LYS A 239 11.40 36.33 -15.13
N ALA A 240 11.85 35.06 -15.12
CA ALA A 240 11.11 33.95 -14.57
C ALA A 240 10.72 34.25 -13.12
N ARG A 241 9.42 34.12 -12.81
CA ARG A 241 8.88 34.39 -11.48
C ARG A 241 7.65 33.53 -11.21
N PHE A 242 7.32 33.38 -9.94
CA PHE A 242 6.11 32.69 -9.49
C PHE A 242 4.98 33.69 -9.22
N ASP A 243 3.77 33.40 -9.69
CA ASP A 243 2.57 34.21 -9.52
C ASP A 243 1.88 33.91 -8.19
N TRP A 244 2.37 34.56 -7.13
CA TRP A 244 1.87 34.37 -5.76
C TRP A 244 0.39 34.75 -5.60
N ALA A 245 -0.10 35.75 -6.34
CA ALA A 245 -1.47 36.21 -6.22
C ALA A 245 -2.47 35.18 -6.79
N GLU A 246 -2.17 34.63 -7.97
CA GLU A 246 -2.99 33.57 -8.57
C GLU A 246 -2.90 32.26 -7.76
N PHE A 247 -1.70 31.93 -7.25
CA PHE A 247 -1.50 30.78 -6.37
C PHE A 247 -2.36 30.87 -5.10
N ASN A 248 -2.30 31.98 -4.38
CA ASN A 248 -3.08 32.16 -3.15
C ASN A 248 -4.59 32.15 -3.44
N THR A 249 -5.02 32.77 -4.56
CA THR A 249 -6.42 32.69 -4.99
C THR A 249 -6.85 31.24 -5.24
N THR A 250 -6.00 30.44 -5.88
CA THR A 250 -6.26 29.03 -6.16
C THR A 250 -6.30 28.19 -4.89
N VAL A 251 -5.39 28.41 -3.94
CA VAL A 251 -5.40 27.76 -2.62
C VAL A 251 -6.70 28.03 -1.87
N ALA A 252 -7.18 29.28 -1.87
CA ALA A 252 -8.43 29.63 -1.21
C ALA A 252 -9.64 28.92 -1.85
N ILE A 253 -9.76 28.95 -3.18
CA ILE A 253 -10.82 28.24 -3.91
C ILE A 253 -10.76 26.74 -3.65
N PHE A 254 -9.56 26.16 -3.71
CA PHE A 254 -9.36 24.73 -3.54
C PHE A 254 -9.64 24.27 -2.11
N THR A 255 -9.34 25.11 -1.11
CA THR A 255 -9.65 24.84 0.30
C THR A 255 -11.17 24.70 0.49
N ARG A 256 -11.96 25.60 -0.13
CA ARG A 256 -13.42 25.48 -0.15
C ARG A 256 -13.88 24.22 -0.90
N MET A 257 -13.23 23.88 -2.01
CA MET A 257 -13.59 22.68 -2.77
C MET A 257 -13.37 21.40 -1.93
N LEU A 258 -12.25 21.28 -1.21
CA LEU A 258 -11.99 20.15 -0.31
C LEU A 258 -12.99 20.11 0.86
N ASP A 259 -13.38 21.27 1.41
CA ASP A 259 -14.46 21.33 2.42
C ASP A 259 -15.82 20.86 1.86
N ASN A 260 -16.12 21.11 0.59
CA ASN A 260 -17.32 20.59 -0.04
C ASN A 260 -17.26 19.07 -0.24
N VAL A 261 -16.07 18.50 -0.53
CA VAL A 261 -15.90 17.03 -0.60
C VAL A 261 -16.23 16.36 0.73
N VAL A 262 -15.92 17.01 1.86
CA VAL A 262 -16.34 16.54 3.20
C VAL A 262 -17.87 16.38 3.29
N GLU A 263 -18.66 17.22 2.61
CA GLU A 263 -20.12 17.18 2.69
C GLU A 263 -20.74 16.15 1.73
N ILE A 264 -20.16 15.96 0.55
CA ILE A 264 -20.68 15.03 -0.47
C ILE A 264 -20.05 13.63 -0.38
N ASN A 265 -19.28 13.35 0.68
CA ASN A 265 -18.56 12.09 0.83
C ASN A 265 -19.52 10.87 0.78
N GLY A 266 -19.07 9.79 0.16
CA GLY A 266 -19.82 8.53 0.03
C GLY A 266 -19.38 7.45 1.02
N LEU A 267 -18.83 7.80 2.19
CA LEU A 267 -18.18 6.83 3.08
C LEU A 267 -19.18 5.77 3.58
N PRO A 268 -18.84 4.47 3.53
CA PRO A 268 -19.80 3.40 3.81
C PRO A 268 -20.06 3.20 5.31
N LEU A 269 -19.09 3.50 6.17
CA LEU A 269 -19.18 3.25 7.60
C LEU A 269 -19.68 4.48 8.37
N PRO A 270 -20.68 4.35 9.27
CA PRO A 270 -21.17 5.46 10.10
C PRO A 270 -20.07 6.14 10.92
N GLN A 271 -19.11 5.38 11.44
CA GLN A 271 -17.98 5.90 12.22
C GLN A 271 -17.07 6.79 11.36
N GLN A 272 -16.84 6.41 10.09
CA GLN A 272 -16.08 7.24 9.15
C GLN A 272 -16.82 8.54 8.82
N ARG A 273 -18.14 8.48 8.67
CA ARG A 273 -18.98 9.67 8.49
C ARG A 273 -18.96 10.58 9.72
N HIS A 274 -18.93 10.01 10.92
CA HIS A 274 -18.80 10.79 12.14
C HIS A 274 -17.43 11.48 12.19
N GLU A 275 -16.35 10.75 11.96
CA GLU A 275 -14.97 11.28 11.97
C GLU A 275 -14.78 12.42 10.96
N ILE A 276 -15.21 12.21 9.71
CA ILE A 276 -15.07 13.23 8.66
C ILE A 276 -15.92 14.48 8.96
N ILE A 277 -17.12 14.35 9.52
CA ILE A 277 -17.98 15.48 9.86
C ILE A 277 -17.47 16.22 11.10
N SER A 278 -17.03 15.50 12.13
CA SER A 278 -16.57 16.05 13.40
C SER A 278 -15.27 16.85 13.25
N LYS A 279 -14.29 16.30 12.52
CA LYS A 279 -12.95 16.89 12.41
C LYS A 279 -12.69 17.61 11.09
N ARG A 280 -13.45 17.29 10.05
CA ARG A 280 -13.37 17.87 8.68
C ARG A 280 -11.95 17.88 8.11
N ARG A 281 -11.19 16.82 8.39
CA ARG A 281 -9.79 16.69 7.97
C ARG A 281 -9.70 16.60 6.46
N HIS A 282 -8.77 17.33 5.87
CA HIS A 282 -8.35 17.14 4.49
C HIS A 282 -6.85 17.37 4.35
N GLY A 283 -6.32 17.05 3.18
CA GLY A 283 -4.93 17.19 2.83
C GLY A 283 -4.75 17.81 1.47
N MET A 284 -4.58 19.12 1.47
CA MET A 284 -4.10 19.85 0.33
C MET A 284 -2.57 19.72 0.23
N GLY A 285 -2.11 19.27 -0.93
CA GLY A 285 -0.70 19.31 -1.31
C GLY A 285 -0.53 19.98 -2.65
N TYR A 286 0.59 19.69 -3.28
CA TYR A 286 0.90 20.15 -4.62
C TYR A 286 1.79 19.14 -5.34
N LEU A 287 1.82 19.25 -6.66
CA LEU A 287 2.72 18.53 -7.55
C LEU A 287 3.51 19.52 -8.41
N GLY A 288 4.53 19.03 -9.11
CA GLY A 288 5.30 19.82 -10.05
C GLY A 288 6.34 20.71 -9.40
N LEU A 289 6.76 20.45 -8.15
CA LEU A 289 7.79 21.25 -7.49
C LEU A 289 9.11 21.24 -8.27
N GLY A 290 9.62 20.05 -8.60
CA GLY A 290 10.84 19.90 -9.41
C GLY A 290 10.75 20.62 -10.75
N SER A 291 9.65 20.42 -11.50
CA SER A 291 9.39 21.13 -12.75
C SER A 291 9.38 22.65 -12.58
N THR A 292 8.72 23.14 -11.52
CA THR A 292 8.62 24.57 -11.20
C THR A 292 9.98 25.18 -10.89
N LEU A 293 10.81 24.48 -10.10
CA LEU A 293 12.18 24.92 -9.80
C LEU A 293 13.01 25.03 -11.08
N THR A 294 12.95 24.04 -11.97
CA THR A 294 13.63 24.08 -13.28
C THR A 294 13.14 25.26 -14.13
N MET A 295 11.82 25.52 -14.17
CA MET A 295 11.23 26.65 -14.90
C MET A 295 11.64 28.01 -14.32
N LEU A 296 11.92 28.07 -13.01
CA LEU A 296 12.47 29.24 -12.32
C LEU A 296 14.01 29.31 -12.38
N LYS A 297 14.66 28.35 -13.07
CA LYS A 297 16.11 28.22 -13.20
C LYS A 297 16.84 27.99 -11.87
N MET A 298 16.15 27.37 -10.90
CA MET A 298 16.71 26.97 -9.62
C MET A 298 17.15 25.51 -9.68
N ARG A 299 18.33 25.21 -9.15
CA ARG A 299 18.80 23.84 -9.05
C ARG A 299 18.11 23.15 -7.87
N TYR A 300 17.48 22.00 -8.10
CA TYR A 300 16.80 21.26 -7.05
C TYR A 300 17.75 20.90 -5.89
N GLY A 301 17.36 21.25 -4.66
CA GLY A 301 18.17 21.05 -3.45
C GLY A 301 19.20 22.16 -3.18
N ALA A 302 19.34 23.15 -4.05
CA ALA A 302 20.16 24.33 -3.79
C ALA A 302 19.45 25.31 -2.81
N PRO A 303 20.19 26.20 -2.10
CA PRO A 303 19.63 27.06 -1.06
C PRO A 303 18.42 27.90 -1.49
N ASP A 304 18.44 28.47 -2.69
CA ASP A 304 17.33 29.23 -3.28
C ASP A 304 16.09 28.37 -3.56
N SER A 305 16.30 27.12 -4.01
CA SER A 305 15.21 26.15 -4.19
C SER A 305 14.57 25.73 -2.86
N LEU A 306 15.37 25.66 -1.78
CA LEU A 306 14.88 25.35 -0.43
C LEU A 306 14.07 26.52 0.13
N GLU A 307 14.53 27.75 -0.05
CA GLU A 307 13.79 28.97 0.31
C GLU A 307 12.47 29.06 -0.46
N PHE A 308 12.49 28.80 -1.77
CA PHE A 308 11.27 28.75 -2.58
C PHE A 308 10.32 27.66 -2.10
N THR A 309 10.83 26.46 -1.83
CA THR A 309 10.03 25.32 -1.34
C THR A 309 9.36 25.67 0.00
N GLU A 310 10.11 26.23 0.95
CA GLU A 310 9.54 26.66 2.23
C GLU A 310 8.47 27.75 2.03
N LYS A 311 8.74 28.73 1.17
CA LYS A 311 7.82 29.83 0.91
C LYS A 311 6.52 29.37 0.24
N VAL A 312 6.58 28.51 -0.78
CA VAL A 312 5.36 28.02 -1.45
C VAL A 312 4.50 27.17 -0.52
N THR A 313 5.11 26.37 0.35
CA THR A 313 4.35 25.63 1.37
C THR A 313 3.79 26.55 2.45
N GLN A 314 4.53 27.59 2.86
CA GLN A 314 4.04 28.59 3.82
C GLN A 314 2.82 29.34 3.27
N GLU A 315 2.89 29.87 2.05
CA GLU A 315 1.78 30.59 1.41
C GLU A 315 0.53 29.70 1.28
N MET A 316 0.72 28.41 0.93
CA MET A 316 -0.37 27.43 0.91
C MET A 316 -1.01 27.25 2.29
N ALA A 317 -0.19 27.07 3.32
CA ALA A 317 -0.67 26.85 4.69
C ALA A 317 -1.41 28.09 5.22
N ILE A 318 -0.81 29.28 5.13
CA ILE A 318 -1.39 30.52 5.67
C ILE A 318 -2.70 30.84 4.96
N THR A 319 -2.72 30.81 3.62
CA THR A 319 -3.94 31.05 2.84
C THR A 319 -5.02 30.03 3.15
N GLY A 320 -4.63 28.76 3.32
CA GLY A 320 -5.51 27.68 3.74
C GLY A 320 -6.20 27.95 5.06
N TRP A 321 -5.41 28.23 6.12
CA TRP A 321 -5.95 28.50 7.45
C TRP A 321 -6.80 29.78 7.51
N GLN A 322 -6.40 30.84 6.80
CA GLN A 322 -7.23 32.05 6.63
C GLN A 322 -8.59 31.70 6.01
N THR A 323 -8.57 30.94 4.91
CA THR A 323 -9.80 30.49 4.25
C THR A 323 -10.63 29.60 5.17
N GLY A 324 -9.99 28.76 5.99
CA GLY A 324 -10.65 27.92 6.98
C GLY A 324 -11.38 28.71 8.07
N VAL A 325 -10.84 29.85 8.50
CA VAL A 325 -11.52 30.77 9.43
C VAL A 325 -12.71 31.45 8.75
N GLU A 326 -12.56 31.92 7.52
CA GLU A 326 -13.67 32.53 6.76
C GLU A 326 -14.80 31.51 6.51
N LEU A 327 -14.46 30.28 6.14
CA LEU A 327 -15.43 29.20 6.01
C LEU A 327 -16.09 28.84 7.35
N ALA A 328 -15.38 28.98 8.47
CA ALA A 328 -15.98 28.80 9.79
C ALA A 328 -17.03 29.87 10.10
N LYS A 329 -16.78 31.14 9.73
CA LYS A 329 -17.76 32.22 9.88
C LYS A 329 -18.98 32.01 9.00
N GLU A 330 -18.80 31.50 7.78
CA GLU A 330 -19.88 31.27 6.83
C GLU A 330 -20.69 30.00 7.12
N LYS A 331 -20.01 28.86 7.31
CA LYS A 331 -20.60 27.52 7.34
C LYS A 331 -20.59 26.87 8.72
N GLY A 332 -19.97 27.52 9.72
CA GLY A 332 -19.69 26.96 11.04
C GLY A 332 -18.33 26.27 11.12
N VAL A 333 -17.79 26.14 12.33
CA VAL A 333 -16.52 25.47 12.63
C VAL A 333 -16.63 23.94 12.51
N ALA A 334 -15.49 23.25 12.46
CA ALA A 334 -15.46 21.81 12.71
C ALA A 334 -16.03 21.51 14.11
N PRO A 335 -17.04 20.62 14.26
CA PRO A 335 -17.73 20.38 15.53
C PRO A 335 -16.81 20.14 16.73
N VAL A 336 -15.73 19.37 16.52
CA VAL A 336 -14.75 19.05 17.57
C VAL A 336 -14.07 20.29 18.17
N LEU A 337 -14.05 21.41 17.45
CA LEU A 337 -13.44 22.65 17.92
C LEU A 337 -14.32 23.41 18.92
N GLU A 338 -15.62 23.12 18.97
CA GLU A 338 -16.54 23.66 19.98
C GLU A 338 -16.78 22.72 21.16
N GLU A 339 -16.29 21.48 21.07
CA GLU A 339 -16.29 20.54 22.18
C GLU A 339 -15.38 21.03 23.32
N GLU A 340 -15.75 20.66 24.55
CA GLU A 340 -14.97 20.92 25.75
C GLU A 340 -14.17 19.69 26.15
N PHE A 341 -12.89 19.89 26.40
CA PHE A 341 -11.97 18.85 26.80
C PHE A 341 -11.52 19.08 28.24
N THR A 342 -11.54 18.04 29.05
CA THR A 342 -10.96 18.08 30.40
C THR A 342 -9.44 18.15 30.32
N VAL A 343 -8.85 19.13 30.97
CA VAL A 343 -7.41 19.30 31.10
C VAL A 343 -6.85 18.15 31.93
N THR A 344 -5.98 17.35 31.32
CA THR A 344 -5.32 16.20 31.95
C THR A 344 -3.88 16.53 32.34
N ALA A 345 -3.30 15.73 33.25
CA ALA A 345 -1.88 15.83 33.60
C ALA A 345 -0.97 15.64 32.36
N GLU A 346 -1.36 14.75 31.45
CA GLU A 346 -0.64 14.50 30.20
C GLU A 346 -0.62 15.73 29.29
N MET A 347 -1.76 16.44 29.16
CA MET A 347 -1.82 17.68 28.39
C MET A 347 -0.85 18.73 28.96
N LEU A 348 -0.88 18.95 30.27
CA LEU A 348 0.00 19.93 30.93
C LEU A 348 1.49 19.56 30.81
N HIS A 349 1.81 18.27 30.86
CA HIS A 349 3.18 17.78 30.64
C HIS A 349 3.64 17.99 29.19
N LYS A 350 2.81 17.64 28.21
CA LYS A 350 3.11 17.80 26.78
C LYS A 350 3.09 19.27 26.33
N ARG A 351 2.34 20.12 27.03
CA ARG A 351 2.08 21.55 26.72
C ARG A 351 2.29 22.42 27.96
N PRO A 352 3.55 22.64 28.40
CA PRO A 352 3.85 23.45 29.58
C PRO A 352 3.38 24.91 29.47
N GLU A 353 3.16 25.42 28.25
CA GLU A 353 2.46 26.69 28.01
C GLU A 353 1.06 26.77 28.61
N MET A 354 0.30 25.66 28.70
CA MET A 354 -1.01 25.66 29.35
C MET A 354 -0.89 25.98 30.85
N VAL A 355 0.16 25.49 31.52
CA VAL A 355 0.43 25.80 32.92
C VAL A 355 0.74 27.29 33.10
N ARG A 356 1.54 27.87 32.18
CA ARG A 356 1.87 29.31 32.18
C ARG A 356 0.63 30.18 31.97
N ASP A 357 -0.33 29.71 31.18
CA ASP A 357 -1.61 30.37 30.95
C ASP A 357 -2.64 30.11 32.08
N GLY A 358 -2.26 29.37 33.13
CA GLY A 358 -3.05 29.18 34.35
C GLY A 358 -3.96 27.96 34.38
N TYR A 359 -3.85 27.03 33.42
CA TYR A 359 -4.68 25.82 33.40
C TYR A 359 -4.30 24.83 34.51
N GLN A 360 -5.32 24.23 35.11
CA GLN A 360 -5.21 23.21 36.17
C GLN A 360 -5.93 21.92 35.76
N ILE A 361 -5.49 20.78 36.31
CA ILE A 361 -6.11 19.47 36.07
C ILE A 361 -7.60 19.53 36.47
N GLY A 362 -8.46 19.00 35.59
CA GLY A 362 -9.91 18.96 35.81
C GLY A 362 -10.67 20.19 35.29
N GLN A 363 -9.99 21.27 34.88
CA GLN A 363 -10.63 22.37 34.16
C GLN A 363 -11.04 21.95 32.75
N THR A 364 -11.94 22.70 32.12
CA THR A 364 -12.33 22.49 30.73
C THR A 364 -11.69 23.52 29.80
N VAL A 365 -11.39 23.10 28.58
CA VAL A 365 -10.85 23.96 27.51
C VAL A 365 -11.49 23.58 26.18
N LYS A 366 -11.84 24.58 25.36
CA LYS A 366 -12.44 24.36 24.05
C LYS A 366 -11.44 23.81 23.04
N GLY A 367 -11.89 22.93 22.14
CA GLY A 367 -11.05 22.37 21.08
C GLY A 367 -10.36 23.42 20.20
N LYS A 368 -11.03 24.54 19.88
CA LYS A 368 -10.42 25.66 19.14
C LYS A 368 -9.25 26.31 19.85
N VAL A 369 -9.31 26.41 21.18
CA VAL A 369 -8.21 26.97 21.99
C VAL A 369 -7.04 25.98 22.03
N LEU A 370 -7.33 24.68 22.20
CA LEU A 370 -6.32 23.62 22.11
C LEU A 370 -5.59 23.62 20.76
N LEU A 371 -6.35 23.69 19.66
CA LEU A 371 -5.77 23.73 18.32
C LEU A 371 -4.94 25.00 18.11
N ALA A 372 -5.52 26.18 18.35
CA ALA A 372 -4.89 27.44 18.02
C ALA A 372 -3.69 27.78 18.91
N LYS A 373 -3.79 27.63 20.23
CA LYS A 373 -2.74 28.07 21.17
C LYS A 373 -1.74 26.98 21.55
N TYR A 374 -2.20 25.73 21.61
CA TYR A 374 -1.46 24.62 22.22
C TYR A 374 -1.04 23.54 21.21
N SER A 375 -1.33 23.71 19.92
CA SER A 375 -0.65 22.93 18.89
C SER A 375 0.74 23.50 18.63
N ARG A 376 1.77 22.63 18.61
CA ARG A 376 3.13 23.02 18.20
C ARG A 376 3.15 23.61 16.79
N TYR A 377 2.30 23.10 15.90
CA TYR A 377 2.17 23.61 14.55
C TYR A 377 1.60 25.04 14.53
N MET A 378 0.52 25.31 15.29
CA MET A 378 -0.06 26.66 15.32
C MET A 378 0.81 27.67 16.04
N GLN A 379 1.64 27.25 17.01
CA GLN A 379 2.68 28.12 17.59
C GLN A 379 3.69 28.59 16.54
N LYS A 380 4.01 27.74 15.55
CA LYS A 380 4.84 28.14 14.42
C LYS A 380 4.10 29.09 13.48
N VAL A 381 2.83 28.81 13.18
CA VAL A 381 1.98 29.73 12.39
C VAL A 381 1.89 31.10 13.08
N ALA A 382 1.77 31.14 14.40
CA ALA A 382 1.70 32.39 15.17
C ALA A 382 2.97 33.25 15.05
N ALA A 383 4.13 32.66 14.73
CA ALA A 383 5.36 33.41 14.51
C ALA A 383 5.33 34.27 13.24
N VAL A 384 4.49 33.92 12.25
CA VAL A 384 4.37 34.65 10.97
C VAL A 384 2.98 35.26 10.74
N ALA A 385 1.96 34.72 11.40
CA ALA A 385 0.56 35.17 11.29
C ALA A 385 -0.14 35.14 12.67
N PRO A 386 0.31 35.96 13.65
CA PRO A 386 -0.23 35.93 15.02
C PRO A 386 -1.73 36.25 15.07
N LEU A 387 -2.18 37.24 14.29
CA LEU A 387 -3.59 37.64 14.24
C LEU A 387 -4.51 36.52 13.74
N LEU A 388 -4.03 35.70 12.79
CA LEU A 388 -4.77 34.54 12.31
C LEU A 388 -4.98 33.52 13.44
N VAL A 389 -3.94 33.25 14.22
CA VAL A 389 -4.02 32.28 15.32
C VAL A 389 -4.89 32.80 16.46
N GLU A 390 -4.84 34.10 16.76
CA GLU A 390 -5.76 34.75 17.70
C GLU A 390 -7.21 34.62 17.26
N GLU A 391 -7.47 34.87 15.97
CA GLU A 391 -8.81 34.73 15.39
C GLU A 391 -9.28 33.27 15.39
N MET A 392 -8.41 32.31 15.07
CA MET A 392 -8.70 30.88 15.19
C MET A 392 -9.06 30.47 16.63
N ALA A 393 -8.41 31.06 17.65
CA ALA A 393 -8.74 30.77 19.04
C ALA A 393 -10.11 31.33 19.44
N ALA A 394 -10.52 32.47 18.88
CA ALA A 394 -11.79 33.12 19.16
C ALA A 394 -12.95 32.47 18.38
N VAL A 395 -12.81 32.37 17.06
CA VAL A 395 -13.84 31.93 16.12
C VAL A 395 -13.82 30.41 15.95
N GLY A 396 -12.63 29.81 15.84
CA GLY A 396 -12.42 28.43 15.38
C GLY A 396 -12.05 28.37 13.90
N CYS A 397 -12.04 27.17 13.34
CA CYS A 397 -11.73 26.92 11.92
C CYS A 397 -12.70 25.87 11.35
N ARG A 398 -12.92 25.90 10.03
CA ARG A 398 -13.79 24.94 9.35
C ARG A 398 -13.25 23.50 9.39
N PHE A 399 -11.95 23.33 9.64
CA PHE A 399 -11.28 22.03 9.67
C PHE A 399 -10.17 22.00 10.71
N THR A 400 -9.79 20.80 11.11
CA THR A 400 -8.68 20.58 12.07
C THR A 400 -7.34 20.27 11.41
N HIS A 401 -7.36 19.87 10.14
CA HIS A 401 -6.19 19.52 9.34
C HIS A 401 -6.39 20.01 7.92
N HIS A 402 -5.37 20.66 7.36
CA HIS A 402 -5.43 21.34 6.06
C HIS A 402 -4.54 20.68 5.02
N SER A 403 -3.31 20.33 5.37
CA SER A 403 -2.22 20.16 4.42
C SER A 403 -1.56 18.79 4.50
N SER A 404 -1.32 18.18 3.35
CA SER A 404 -0.68 16.88 3.21
C SER A 404 -0.19 16.72 1.79
N ILE A 405 1.06 16.30 1.60
CA ILE A 405 1.58 16.04 0.25
C ILE A 405 1.56 14.53 0.01
N ALA A 406 0.57 14.08 -0.74
CA ALA A 406 0.39 12.68 -1.12
C ALA A 406 1.17 12.33 -2.41
N PRO A 407 1.36 11.03 -2.70
CA PRO A 407 1.90 10.61 -4.00
C PRO A 407 0.99 11.07 -5.14
N THR A 408 1.57 11.74 -6.14
CA THR A 408 0.81 12.27 -7.29
C THR A 408 1.09 11.54 -8.60
N GLY A 409 1.70 10.36 -8.57
CA GLY A 409 2.15 9.60 -9.75
C GLY A 409 1.14 9.56 -10.91
N THR A 410 -0.09 9.14 -10.62
CA THR A 410 -1.14 9.03 -11.64
C THR A 410 -1.59 10.40 -12.13
N ILE A 411 -1.96 11.31 -11.23
CA ILE A 411 -2.47 12.64 -11.62
C ILE A 411 -1.41 13.50 -12.29
N SER A 412 -0.12 13.31 -11.96
CA SER A 412 0.96 14.04 -12.60
C SER A 412 1.11 13.62 -14.05
N LEU A 413 1.14 12.30 -14.29
CA LEU A 413 1.20 11.74 -15.64
C LEU A 413 -0.04 12.12 -16.46
N SER A 414 -1.24 11.89 -15.93
CA SER A 414 -2.48 11.97 -16.73
C SER A 414 -3.10 13.35 -16.79
N LEU A 415 -2.94 14.19 -15.76
CA LEU A 415 -3.60 15.50 -15.66
C LEU A 415 -2.63 16.68 -15.67
N ALA A 416 -1.36 16.48 -15.29
CA ALA A 416 -0.34 17.53 -15.25
C ALA A 416 0.72 17.39 -16.35
N ASN A 417 0.41 16.64 -17.41
CA ASN A 417 1.29 16.43 -18.56
C ASN A 417 2.72 16.02 -18.14
N ASN A 418 2.80 15.09 -17.19
CA ASN A 418 4.03 14.55 -16.64
C ASN A 418 4.96 15.61 -16.02
N ALA A 419 4.38 16.58 -15.29
CA ALA A 419 5.13 17.37 -14.32
C ALA A 419 5.74 16.46 -13.25
N SER A 420 6.73 16.96 -12.51
CA SER A 420 7.34 16.20 -11.42
C SER A 420 6.28 15.83 -10.36
N ASN A 421 6.43 14.67 -9.74
CA ASN A 421 5.48 14.23 -8.72
C ASN A 421 5.67 15.04 -7.44
N GLY A 422 4.58 15.29 -6.69
CA GLY A 422 4.59 15.87 -5.36
C GLY A 422 5.65 16.96 -5.15
N ILE A 423 6.58 16.65 -4.23
CA ILE A 423 7.82 17.40 -4.05
C ILE A 423 9.05 16.67 -4.62
N GLU A 424 8.89 15.64 -5.44
CA GLU A 424 9.99 14.98 -6.14
C GLU A 424 10.60 15.88 -7.24
N PRO A 425 11.91 15.72 -7.53
CA PRO A 425 12.44 16.13 -8.82
C PRO A 425 11.84 15.25 -9.93
N SER A 426 12.03 15.64 -11.19
CA SER A 426 11.68 14.74 -12.30
C SER A 426 12.51 13.46 -12.23
N PHE A 427 11.86 12.31 -12.37
CA PHE A 427 12.56 11.02 -12.34
C PHE A 427 13.63 10.92 -13.44
N ALA A 428 13.24 11.33 -14.65
CA ALA A 428 14.10 11.61 -15.80
C ALA A 428 13.35 12.59 -16.71
N HIS A 429 14.08 13.37 -17.51
CA HIS A 429 13.46 14.30 -18.45
C HIS A 429 12.96 13.64 -19.73
N HIS A 430 13.53 12.48 -20.09
CA HIS A 430 13.06 11.56 -21.13
C HIS A 430 13.30 10.13 -20.63
N TYR A 431 12.27 9.30 -20.73
CA TYR A 431 12.31 7.86 -20.44
C TYR A 431 11.17 7.19 -21.19
N SER A 432 11.14 5.85 -21.20
CA SER A 432 10.05 5.13 -21.84
C SER A 432 9.18 4.40 -20.82
N ARG A 433 7.89 4.30 -21.12
CA ARG A 433 6.93 3.49 -20.36
C ARG A 433 6.38 2.38 -21.22
N ASN A 434 6.31 1.20 -20.63
CA ASN A 434 5.64 0.06 -21.20
C ASN A 434 4.13 0.15 -20.92
N VAL A 435 3.32 0.35 -21.96
CA VAL A 435 1.85 0.48 -21.84
C VAL A 435 1.17 -0.64 -22.61
N ILE A 436 0.21 -1.31 -21.94
CA ILE A 436 -0.67 -2.29 -22.60
C ILE A 436 -1.77 -1.51 -23.32
N ARG A 437 -1.79 -1.56 -24.66
CA ARG A 437 -2.91 -1.02 -25.44
C ARG A 437 -4.05 -2.01 -25.50
N GLU A 438 -5.28 -1.51 -25.40
CA GLU A 438 -6.48 -2.31 -25.58
C GLU A 438 -6.42 -3.03 -26.95
N GLY A 439 -6.54 -4.36 -26.93
CA GLY A 439 -6.46 -5.20 -28.13
C GLY A 439 -5.07 -5.73 -28.51
N LYS A 440 -3.98 -5.29 -27.86
CA LYS A 440 -2.63 -5.87 -28.05
C LYS A 440 -2.23 -6.76 -26.87
N LYS A 441 -1.50 -7.85 -27.15
CA LYS A 441 -0.93 -8.74 -26.13
C LYS A 441 0.45 -8.28 -25.63
N SER A 442 1.15 -7.44 -26.39
CA SER A 442 2.47 -6.91 -26.08
C SER A 442 2.41 -5.48 -25.51
N LYS A 443 3.37 -5.17 -24.62
CA LYS A 443 3.59 -3.83 -24.06
C LYS A 443 4.24 -2.96 -25.15
N GLU A 444 3.65 -1.80 -25.47
CA GLU A 444 4.25 -0.83 -26.39
C GLU A 444 5.13 0.14 -25.60
N LYS A 445 6.37 0.35 -26.05
CA LYS A 445 7.30 1.33 -25.48
C LYS A 445 6.89 2.72 -25.97
N ILE A 446 6.43 3.56 -25.05
CA ILE A 446 6.03 4.95 -25.35
C ILE A 446 7.04 5.88 -24.70
N ASP A 447 7.57 6.83 -25.47
CA ASP A 447 8.41 7.90 -24.94
C ASP A 447 7.60 8.86 -24.10
N VAL A 448 8.15 9.17 -22.94
CA VAL A 448 7.58 10.08 -21.97
C VAL A 448 8.60 11.16 -21.67
N PHE A 449 8.17 12.40 -21.82
CA PHE A 449 8.98 13.57 -21.53
C PHE A 449 8.45 14.26 -20.28
N SER A 450 9.34 14.87 -19.49
CA SER A 450 8.94 15.73 -18.38
C SER A 450 8.30 17.03 -18.89
N TYR A 451 7.35 17.58 -18.13
CA TYR A 451 6.66 18.82 -18.48
C TYR A 451 7.64 19.97 -18.78
N GLU A 452 8.63 20.18 -17.92
CA GLU A 452 9.60 21.26 -18.05
C GLU A 452 10.51 21.10 -19.28
N LEU A 453 10.81 19.87 -19.71
CA LEU A 453 11.53 19.64 -20.97
C LEU A 453 10.67 20.02 -22.17
N LEU A 454 9.40 19.60 -22.19
CA LEU A 454 8.48 19.97 -23.27
C LEU A 454 8.31 21.49 -23.34
N ALA A 455 8.14 22.15 -22.20
CA ALA A 455 8.01 23.61 -22.13
C ALA A 455 9.30 24.32 -22.58
N TYR A 456 10.48 23.82 -22.21
CA TYR A 456 11.76 24.40 -22.62
C TYR A 456 12.00 24.23 -24.13
N ARG A 457 11.63 23.07 -24.69
CA ARG A 457 11.70 22.82 -26.13
C ARG A 457 10.82 23.77 -26.92
N GLU A 458 9.60 24.01 -26.44
CA GLU A 458 8.68 24.93 -27.10
C GLU A 458 9.15 26.39 -27.00
N LEU A 459 9.60 26.83 -25.82
CA LEU A 459 9.80 28.25 -25.53
C LEU A 459 11.22 28.75 -25.77
N ILE A 460 12.23 27.88 -25.66
CA ILE A 460 13.65 28.29 -25.62
C ILE A 460 14.49 27.58 -26.68
N ASN A 461 14.50 26.24 -26.69
CA ASN A 461 15.36 25.47 -27.58
C ASN A 461 14.67 24.17 -28.04
N ARG A 462 14.13 24.19 -29.27
CA ARG A 462 13.42 23.06 -29.87
C ARG A 462 14.23 21.78 -29.99
N GLU A 463 15.56 21.88 -30.07
CA GLU A 463 16.45 20.73 -30.21
C GLU A 463 16.88 20.15 -28.85
N ALA A 464 16.53 20.79 -27.72
CA ALA A 464 17.00 20.41 -26.40
C ALA A 464 16.67 18.95 -26.02
N MET A 465 17.69 18.15 -25.72
CA MET A 465 17.57 16.72 -25.45
C MET A 465 18.43 16.34 -24.23
N PRO A 466 17.91 15.56 -23.27
CA PRO A 466 18.71 15.09 -22.16
C PRO A 466 19.83 14.15 -22.65
N PHE A 467 20.97 14.19 -21.95
CA PHE A 467 22.14 13.33 -22.22
C PHE A 467 22.80 13.52 -23.61
N SER A 468 22.49 14.59 -24.35
CA SER A 468 23.18 14.90 -25.61
C SER A 468 24.49 15.66 -25.37
N ASP A 469 25.55 15.25 -26.07
CA ASP A 469 26.85 15.93 -26.10
C ASP A 469 26.92 17.07 -27.11
N LYS A 470 25.90 17.23 -27.97
CA LYS A 470 25.84 18.31 -28.95
C LYS A 470 25.46 19.61 -28.25
N GLU A 471 26.21 20.68 -28.53
CA GLU A 471 26.03 21.96 -27.85
C GLU A 471 24.64 22.57 -28.13
N GLU A 472 24.09 22.35 -29.32
CA GLU A 472 22.75 22.80 -29.73
C GLU A 472 21.59 22.04 -29.06
N GLU A 473 21.82 20.83 -28.53
CA GLU A 473 20.81 20.02 -27.85
C GLU A 473 20.95 20.11 -26.31
N LYS A 474 22.00 20.76 -25.81
CA LYS A 474 22.39 20.73 -24.42
C LYS A 474 21.39 21.41 -23.49
N LEU A 475 21.04 20.73 -22.40
CA LEU A 475 20.22 21.29 -21.34
C LEU A 475 21.04 22.14 -20.37
N PRO A 476 20.49 23.24 -19.84
CA PRO A 476 21.10 23.98 -18.75
C PRO A 476 21.31 23.15 -17.48
N ASP A 477 22.25 23.56 -16.63
CA ASP A 477 22.64 22.87 -15.40
C ASP A 477 21.56 22.79 -14.31
N TYR A 478 20.49 23.58 -14.44
CA TYR A 478 19.31 23.53 -13.58
C TYR A 478 18.29 22.44 -13.99
N PHE A 479 18.49 21.74 -15.12
CA PHE A 479 17.74 20.52 -15.46
C PHE A 479 18.30 19.33 -14.67
N ILE A 480 17.70 19.08 -13.51
CA ILE A 480 18.14 18.05 -12.58
C ILE A 480 17.12 16.91 -12.50
N SER A 481 17.62 15.68 -12.66
CA SER A 481 16.83 14.46 -12.46
C SER A 481 17.06 13.84 -11.09
N ALA A 482 16.23 12.86 -10.71
CA ALA A 482 16.32 12.21 -9.40
C ALA A 482 17.68 11.55 -9.10
N ASP A 483 18.41 11.09 -10.12
CA ASP A 483 19.71 10.42 -9.91
C ASP A 483 20.85 11.41 -9.66
N ASP A 484 20.65 12.67 -10.05
CA ASP A 484 21.65 13.74 -9.88
C ASP A 484 21.53 14.43 -8.50
N ILE A 485 20.64 13.92 -7.64
CA ILE A 485 20.35 14.46 -6.31
C ILE A 485 20.92 13.55 -5.24
N SER A 486 21.67 14.14 -4.31
CA SER A 486 22.14 13.41 -3.14
C SER A 486 20.98 13.04 -2.19
N PRO A 487 21.03 11.90 -1.48
CA PRO A 487 19.99 11.54 -0.51
C PRO A 487 19.75 12.63 0.54
N LYS A 488 20.81 13.33 0.96
CA LYS A 488 20.70 14.48 1.87
C LYS A 488 19.88 15.62 1.26
N ALA A 489 20.11 15.97 -0.01
CA ALA A 489 19.36 17.02 -0.68
C ALA A 489 17.86 16.65 -0.87
N HIS A 490 17.53 15.36 -1.05
CA HIS A 490 16.15 14.90 -0.98
C HIS A 490 15.52 15.22 0.39
N VAL A 491 16.25 14.93 1.49
CA VAL A 491 15.80 15.23 2.86
C VAL A 491 15.69 16.73 3.10
N ASP A 492 16.62 17.54 2.59
CA ASP A 492 16.62 18.99 2.75
C ASP A 492 15.37 19.63 2.12
N VAL A 493 14.98 19.22 0.90
CA VAL A 493 13.75 19.70 0.25
C VAL A 493 12.50 19.26 1.02
N GLN A 494 12.49 18.02 1.53
CA GLN A 494 11.39 17.58 2.37
C GLN A 494 11.30 18.39 3.65
N ALA A 495 12.43 18.72 4.29
CA ALA A 495 12.49 19.52 5.50
C ALA A 495 11.97 20.94 5.26
N ALA A 496 12.34 21.56 4.13
CA ALA A 496 11.85 22.87 3.73
C ALA A 496 10.31 22.91 3.64
N ALA A 497 9.70 21.90 3.03
CA ALA A 497 8.24 21.80 2.94
C ALA A 497 7.58 21.40 4.27
N GLN A 498 8.12 20.39 4.98
CA GLN A 498 7.51 19.79 6.17
C GLN A 498 7.25 20.81 7.29
N LYS A 499 8.05 21.88 7.31
CA LYS A 499 7.88 23.06 8.15
C LYS A 499 6.44 23.61 8.16
N TRP A 500 5.73 23.57 7.04
CA TRP A 500 4.41 24.17 6.85
C TRP A 500 3.35 23.14 6.43
N ILE A 501 3.66 21.85 6.60
CA ILE A 501 2.69 20.77 6.45
C ILE A 501 2.27 20.29 7.84
N ASP A 502 0.99 20.43 8.17
CA ASP A 502 0.40 20.02 9.45
C ASP A 502 0.24 18.49 9.59
N SER A 503 -0.06 17.78 8.49
CA SER A 503 -0.04 16.31 8.40
C SER A 503 1.37 15.82 8.06
N SER A 504 1.60 15.04 7.00
CA SER A 504 2.92 14.54 6.61
C SER A 504 3.12 14.65 5.09
N ILE A 505 4.28 14.21 4.62
CA ILE A 505 4.68 14.24 3.22
C ILE A 505 5.08 12.83 2.80
N SER A 506 4.49 12.34 1.72
CA SER A 506 4.97 11.15 1.02
C SER A 506 5.94 11.58 -0.07
N LYS A 507 7.24 11.49 0.25
CA LYS A 507 8.34 11.74 -0.67
C LYS A 507 9.28 10.56 -0.65
N THR A 508 9.74 10.15 -1.83
CA THR A 508 10.84 9.19 -1.96
C THR A 508 12.19 9.90 -2.09
N ALA A 509 13.16 9.49 -1.27
CA ALA A 509 14.57 9.83 -1.42
C ALA A 509 15.27 8.70 -2.19
N ASN A 510 15.72 8.99 -3.41
CA ASN A 510 16.46 8.04 -4.22
C ASN A 510 17.87 7.88 -3.64
N VAL A 511 18.32 6.64 -3.48
CA VAL A 511 19.64 6.29 -2.94
C VAL A 511 20.40 5.49 -3.99
N PRO A 512 21.63 5.90 -4.35
CA PRO A 512 22.46 5.17 -5.30
C PRO A 512 22.68 3.70 -4.88
N THR A 513 22.81 2.81 -5.87
CA THR A 513 23.03 1.38 -5.63
C THR A 513 24.32 1.14 -4.85
N ASP A 514 25.37 1.92 -5.09
CA ASP A 514 26.68 1.83 -4.44
C ASP A 514 26.82 2.71 -3.18
N TYR A 515 25.72 3.29 -2.67
CA TYR A 515 25.75 4.21 -1.54
C TYR A 515 26.26 3.52 -0.25
N PRO A 516 27.27 4.09 0.46
CA PRO A 516 27.83 3.46 1.67
C PRO A 516 26.78 3.29 2.77
N TYR A 517 26.70 2.09 3.36
CA TYR A 517 25.73 1.77 4.42
C TYR A 517 25.81 2.72 5.62
N GLU A 518 27.03 3.09 6.03
CA GLU A 518 27.24 4.03 7.13
C GLU A 518 26.65 5.42 6.86
N GLN A 519 26.66 5.88 5.60
CA GLN A 519 26.00 7.14 5.22
C GLN A 519 24.49 6.94 5.05
N PHE A 520 24.05 5.76 4.59
CA PHE A 520 22.64 5.44 4.41
C PHE A 520 21.86 5.49 5.73
N LYS A 521 22.36 4.85 6.80
CA LYS A 521 21.66 4.84 8.10
C LYS A 521 21.49 6.26 8.65
N ASP A 522 22.45 7.15 8.39
CA ASP A 522 22.45 8.52 8.87
C ASP A 522 21.40 9.39 8.16
N ILE A 523 20.87 8.98 7.01
CA ILE A 523 19.74 9.66 6.34
C ILE A 523 18.53 9.73 7.27
N TYR A 524 18.22 8.65 7.98
CA TYR A 524 17.07 8.59 8.89
C TYR A 524 17.29 9.42 10.15
N LEU A 525 18.51 9.40 10.70
CA LEU A 525 18.88 10.24 11.83
C LEU A 525 18.84 11.72 11.43
N TYR A 526 19.37 12.07 10.27
CA TYR A 526 19.32 13.42 9.73
C TYR A 526 17.88 13.88 9.48
N ALA A 527 17.04 13.02 8.90
CA ALA A 527 15.61 13.30 8.73
C ALA A 527 14.91 13.59 10.08
N TYR A 528 15.21 12.80 11.12
CA TYR A 528 14.72 13.04 12.47
C TYR A 528 15.22 14.37 13.05
N GLU A 529 16.50 14.69 12.90
CA GLU A 529 17.10 15.97 13.34
C GLU A 529 16.50 17.18 12.63
N GLN A 530 16.12 17.03 11.36
CA GLN A 530 15.39 18.05 10.59
C GLN A 530 13.90 18.16 10.98
N GLY A 531 13.42 17.33 11.91
CA GLY A 531 12.02 17.34 12.38
C GLY A 531 11.03 16.75 11.38
N LEU A 532 11.48 15.84 10.51
CA LEU A 532 10.60 15.15 9.57
C LEU A 532 9.67 14.18 10.29
N LYS A 533 8.42 14.09 9.79
CA LYS A 533 7.39 13.19 10.32
C LYS A 533 7.45 11.79 9.70
N GLY A 534 8.18 11.65 8.60
CA GLY A 534 8.44 10.39 7.91
C GLY A 534 9.57 10.57 6.90
N CYS A 535 10.25 9.49 6.54
CA CYS A 535 11.29 9.47 5.53
C CYS A 535 11.27 8.13 4.80
N THR A 536 11.13 8.16 3.48
CA THR A 536 11.10 6.96 2.64
C THR A 536 12.32 6.99 1.73
N THR A 537 13.17 5.97 1.80
CA THR A 537 14.28 5.80 0.84
C THR A 537 13.96 4.73 -0.18
N PHE A 538 14.33 4.95 -1.44
CA PHE A 538 14.31 3.94 -2.49
C PHE A 538 15.73 3.74 -3.02
N ARG A 539 16.26 2.52 -2.92
CA ARG A 539 17.54 2.11 -3.50
C ARG A 539 17.28 1.13 -4.62
N PHE A 540 17.76 1.44 -5.81
CA PHE A 540 17.63 0.54 -6.95
C PHE A 540 18.40 -0.78 -6.69
N ASN A 541 17.77 -1.91 -6.99
CA ASN A 541 18.40 -3.24 -6.89
C ASN A 541 18.31 -3.94 -8.26
N PRO A 542 19.39 -3.97 -9.06
CA PRO A 542 19.40 -4.55 -10.41
C PRO A 542 18.92 -6.00 -10.46
N GLU A 543 19.19 -6.79 -9.42
CA GLU A 543 18.85 -8.23 -9.38
C GLU A 543 17.36 -8.49 -9.09
N ALA A 544 16.64 -7.49 -8.58
CA ALA A 544 15.25 -7.62 -8.11
C ALA A 544 14.27 -6.65 -8.80
N PHE A 545 14.76 -5.71 -9.61
CA PHE A 545 13.93 -4.62 -10.12
C PHE A 545 13.18 -5.02 -11.41
N GLN A 546 11.85 -5.03 -11.31
CA GLN A 546 10.91 -5.08 -12.44
C GLN A 546 10.09 -3.78 -12.39
N GLY A 547 10.63 -2.71 -12.96
CA GLY A 547 10.02 -1.39 -12.92
C GLY A 547 9.16 -1.06 -14.14
N VAL A 548 8.10 -0.27 -13.93
CA VAL A 548 7.28 0.31 -15.02
C VAL A 548 8.01 1.48 -15.71
N LEU A 549 8.99 2.07 -15.04
CA LEU A 549 9.83 3.16 -15.54
C LEU A 549 11.21 2.60 -15.85
N VAL A 550 11.67 2.79 -17.08
CA VAL A 550 12.93 2.24 -17.55
C VAL A 550 13.75 3.33 -18.23
N LYS A 551 14.98 3.55 -17.75
CA LYS A 551 15.96 4.43 -18.39
C LYS A 551 16.83 3.60 -19.35
N GLU A 552 17.24 4.22 -20.44
CA GLU A 552 18.04 3.55 -21.48
C GLU A 552 19.43 3.13 -20.98
N LYS A 553 20.07 3.98 -20.18
CA LYS A 553 21.37 3.68 -19.55
C LYS A 553 21.30 2.53 -18.53
N ASP A 554 20.19 2.37 -17.82
CA ASP A 554 20.02 1.27 -16.85
C ASP A 554 19.83 -0.07 -17.55
N LEU A 555 19.13 -0.05 -18.70
CA LEU A 555 19.00 -1.20 -19.61
C LEU A 555 20.37 -1.61 -20.16
N GLU A 556 21.16 -0.66 -20.66
CA GLU A 556 22.50 -0.91 -21.22
C GLU A 556 23.47 -1.59 -20.24
N ASN A 557 23.34 -1.27 -18.95
CA ASN A 557 24.23 -1.77 -17.91
C ASN A 557 23.77 -3.10 -17.29
N THR A 558 22.58 -3.59 -17.65
CA THR A 558 22.03 -4.84 -17.11
C THR A 558 22.12 -5.94 -18.16
N ILE A 559 22.77 -7.06 -17.84
CA ILE A 559 22.89 -8.23 -18.72
C ILE A 559 21.77 -9.22 -18.38
N TYR A 560 20.95 -9.54 -19.37
CA TYR A 560 19.88 -10.52 -19.32
C TYR A 560 20.33 -11.82 -19.97
N ARG A 561 20.00 -12.94 -19.34
CA ARG A 561 20.40 -14.27 -19.77
C ARG A 561 19.17 -15.06 -20.21
N PHE A 562 19.18 -15.55 -21.44
CA PHE A 562 18.16 -16.41 -22.02
C PHE A 562 18.73 -17.80 -22.25
N THR A 563 17.99 -18.83 -21.85
CA THR A 563 18.32 -20.22 -22.18
C THR A 563 17.44 -20.64 -23.35
N LEU A 564 18.04 -21.03 -24.46
CA LEU A 564 17.35 -21.54 -25.65
C LEU A 564 16.95 -23.01 -25.46
N ASP A 565 16.04 -23.49 -26.31
CA ASP A 565 15.52 -24.87 -26.26
C ASP A 565 16.60 -25.95 -26.43
N ASP A 566 17.71 -25.61 -27.10
CA ASP A 566 18.87 -26.50 -27.26
C ASP A 566 19.82 -26.47 -26.04
N GLY A 567 19.47 -25.73 -24.99
CA GLY A 567 20.25 -25.56 -23.76
C GLY A 567 21.39 -24.56 -23.87
N SER A 568 21.60 -23.94 -25.03
CA SER A 568 22.57 -22.85 -25.17
C SER A 568 22.06 -21.58 -24.49
N VAL A 569 23.00 -20.71 -24.11
CA VAL A 569 22.73 -19.50 -23.33
C VAL A 569 23.12 -18.28 -24.13
N VAL A 570 22.20 -17.35 -24.27
CA VAL A 570 22.40 -16.04 -24.91
C VAL A 570 22.36 -14.97 -23.83
N GLU A 571 23.40 -14.13 -23.80
CA GLU A 571 23.49 -12.98 -22.91
C GLU A 571 23.40 -11.70 -23.73
N LEU A 572 22.47 -10.83 -23.35
CA LEU A 572 22.19 -9.57 -24.02
C LEU A 572 22.09 -8.46 -22.99
N LYS A 573 22.60 -7.28 -23.30
CA LYS A 573 22.29 -6.07 -22.56
C LYS A 573 20.81 -5.74 -22.71
N GLY A 574 20.21 -5.13 -21.70
CA GLY A 574 18.77 -4.87 -21.65
C GLY A 574 18.19 -4.12 -22.84
N ASN A 575 18.99 -3.27 -23.50
CA ASN A 575 18.59 -2.48 -24.66
C ASN A 575 18.83 -3.19 -26.01
N GLU A 576 19.53 -4.33 -26.04
CA GLU A 576 19.75 -5.07 -27.28
C GLU A 576 18.44 -5.69 -27.77
N GLU A 577 18.20 -5.63 -29.08
CA GLU A 577 17.03 -6.21 -29.71
C GLU A 577 17.21 -7.71 -29.93
N ILE A 578 16.16 -8.48 -29.63
CA ILE A 578 16.06 -9.92 -29.82
C ILE A 578 14.71 -10.25 -30.45
N GLU A 579 14.74 -11.05 -31.51
CA GLU A 579 13.55 -11.60 -32.13
C GLU A 579 13.08 -12.83 -31.37
N TYR A 580 11.82 -12.85 -30.96
CA TYR A 580 11.19 -13.99 -30.29
C TYR A 580 9.74 -14.12 -30.76
N ASP A 581 9.37 -15.31 -31.23
CA ASP A 581 8.03 -15.63 -31.76
C ASP A 581 7.54 -14.66 -32.88
N GLY A 582 8.47 -14.20 -33.73
CA GLY A 582 8.18 -13.30 -34.86
C GLY A 582 7.97 -11.83 -34.49
N GLU A 583 8.19 -11.45 -33.22
CA GLU A 583 8.19 -10.06 -32.75
C GLU A 583 9.60 -9.67 -32.27
N ILE A 584 9.99 -8.42 -32.53
CA ILE A 584 11.26 -7.86 -32.02
C ILE A 584 10.99 -7.23 -30.65
N HIS A 585 11.79 -7.62 -29.67
CA HIS A 585 11.74 -7.12 -28.29
C HIS A 585 13.12 -6.62 -27.87
N SER A 586 13.19 -5.63 -26.98
CA SER A 586 14.44 -5.42 -26.21
C SER A 586 14.61 -6.58 -25.23
N ALA A 587 15.85 -7.02 -24.96
CA ALA A 587 16.16 -8.11 -24.04
C ALA A 587 15.44 -7.98 -22.68
N ALA A 588 15.45 -6.80 -22.05
CA ALA A 588 14.76 -6.62 -20.78
C ALA A 588 13.25 -6.91 -20.84
N ASN A 589 12.58 -6.43 -21.89
CA ASN A 589 11.15 -6.63 -22.11
C ASN A 589 10.82 -8.09 -22.40
N LEU A 590 11.65 -8.79 -23.18
CA LEU A 590 11.44 -10.21 -23.45
C LEU A 590 11.63 -11.04 -22.17
N TYR A 591 12.67 -10.74 -21.40
CA TYR A 591 12.95 -11.42 -20.13
C TYR A 591 11.78 -11.29 -19.14
N ASP A 592 11.24 -10.07 -19.01
CA ASP A 592 10.05 -9.83 -18.20
C ASP A 592 8.81 -10.54 -18.74
N ALA A 593 8.58 -10.52 -20.05
CA ALA A 593 7.43 -11.18 -20.67
C ALA A 593 7.46 -12.71 -20.47
N LEU A 594 8.65 -13.32 -20.58
CA LEU A 594 8.85 -14.75 -20.32
C LEU A 594 8.64 -15.09 -18.83
N LYS A 595 9.15 -14.26 -17.92
CA LYS A 595 8.99 -14.46 -16.47
C LYS A 595 7.55 -14.24 -15.99
N GLU A 596 6.84 -13.27 -16.56
CA GLU A 596 5.40 -13.02 -16.29
C GLU A 596 4.48 -14.04 -17.00
N GLY A 597 5.03 -14.91 -17.85
CA GLY A 597 4.30 -15.98 -18.54
C GLY A 597 3.41 -15.49 -19.70
N TYR A 598 3.76 -14.37 -20.33
CA TYR A 598 3.05 -13.82 -21.50
C TYR A 598 3.26 -14.66 -22.77
N TYR A 599 4.44 -15.25 -22.91
CA TYR A 599 4.75 -16.20 -23.98
C TYR A 599 4.98 -17.58 -23.34
N GLY A 600 4.21 -18.58 -23.78
CA GLY A 600 4.12 -19.90 -23.12
C GLY A 600 2.71 -20.33 -22.69
N LYS A 601 1.67 -19.57 -23.06
CA LYS A 601 0.26 -20.01 -23.00
C LYS A 601 -0.38 -19.98 -24.38
N PHE A 602 0.06 -20.85 -25.29
CA PHE A 602 -0.78 -21.35 -26.38
C PHE A 602 -0.54 -22.84 -26.57
#